data_AF-A0A094BFK1-F1
#
_entry.id   AF-A0A094BFK1-F1
#
_cell.length_a   1.000
_cell.length_b   1.000
_cell.length_c   1.000
_cell.angle_alpha   90.00
_cell.angle_beta   90.00
_cell.angle_gamma   90.00
#
_symmetry.space_group_name_H-M   'P 1'
#
loop_
_entity.id
_entity.type
_entity.pdbx_description
1 polymer ?
#
loop_
_entity_poly.entity_id
_entity_poly.type
_entity_poly.pdbx_seq_one_letter_code
_entity_poly.pdbx_strand_id
1 'polypeptide(L)'
;AATSTSPTPATGISAALGTPNEDRIHGRFSAGAEAYYGTLNKSGGVSFGGRFATLPTYRGIPLTATLTLNPLMGNFSATYAVKAGEDLALCSRFEFNAYSYESELVLGCELWRRSFRLPVRPGRSMAAKLAWRLDDEAVALQEPGGGAAQGSQGAPMGVGSAKVGAERGEVTGVFKGRLDEKGRVGVVWEGRVKDLLVCVGSTLDLRRRDQPFRSLGVELQYSS
;
A
#
# COMPACT_ATOMS: atom_id res chain seq x y z
N ALA A 1 -36.54 -4.94 -70.74
CA ALA A 1 -35.96 -6.03 -69.93
C ALA A 1 -34.72 -5.49 -69.24
N ALA A 2 -34.77 -5.30 -67.92
CA ALA A 2 -33.61 -4.92 -67.12
C ALA A 2 -33.63 -5.80 -65.87
N THR A 3 -32.69 -6.74 -65.83
CA THR A 3 -32.59 -7.81 -64.83
C THR A 3 -31.71 -7.35 -63.67
N SER A 4 -32.23 -7.53 -62.46
CA SER A 4 -31.54 -7.34 -61.19
C SER A 4 -30.44 -8.38 -60.97
N THR A 5 -29.24 -7.95 -60.56
CA THR A 5 -28.21 -8.86 -60.02
C THR A 5 -27.64 -8.29 -58.72
N SER A 6 -27.86 -9.05 -57.65
CA SER A 6 -27.25 -8.93 -56.32
C SER A 6 -25.77 -9.31 -56.33
N PRO A 7 -24.91 -8.71 -55.49
CA PRO A 7 -23.63 -9.31 -55.13
C PRO A 7 -23.71 -10.09 -53.81
N THR A 8 -23.40 -11.38 -53.90
CA THR A 8 -23.14 -12.32 -52.79
C THR A 8 -21.88 -11.91 -52.00
N PRO A 9 -21.84 -11.98 -50.66
CA PRO A 9 -20.61 -11.83 -49.90
C PRO A 9 -19.80 -13.13 -49.94
N ALA A 10 -18.56 -13.05 -50.42
CA ALA A 10 -17.61 -14.15 -50.43
C ALA A 10 -17.01 -14.39 -49.05
N THR A 11 -17.09 -15.64 -48.61
CA THR A 11 -16.42 -16.25 -47.47
C THR A 11 -14.92 -15.94 -47.46
N GLY A 12 -14.45 -15.26 -46.40
CA GLY A 12 -13.05 -14.99 -46.14
C GLY A 12 -12.74 -15.17 -44.66
N ILE A 13 -12.26 -16.37 -44.33
CA ILE A 13 -11.34 -16.70 -43.23
C ILE A 13 -11.65 -16.05 -41.87
N SER A 14 -12.35 -16.81 -41.01
CA SER A 14 -12.32 -16.62 -39.56
C SER A 14 -10.89 -16.80 -39.04
N ALA A 15 -10.09 -15.74 -39.11
CA ALA A 15 -8.95 -15.59 -38.23
C ALA A 15 -9.54 -15.39 -36.83
N ALA A 16 -9.32 -16.37 -35.96
CA ALA A 16 -9.65 -16.29 -34.55
C ALA A 16 -9.17 -14.94 -34.01
N LEU A 17 -10.11 -14.02 -33.79
CA LEU A 17 -9.88 -12.76 -33.11
C LEU A 17 -9.47 -13.15 -31.69
N GLY A 18 -8.16 -13.21 -31.45
CA GLY A 18 -7.60 -13.44 -30.12
C GLY A 18 -8.33 -12.53 -29.15
N THR A 19 -8.95 -13.14 -28.14
CA THR A 19 -9.57 -12.41 -27.05
C THR A 19 -8.56 -11.43 -26.49
N PRO A 20 -8.76 -10.10 -26.56
CA PRO A 20 -7.96 -9.18 -25.76
C PRO A 20 -8.55 -9.24 -24.35
N ASN A 21 -8.38 -10.37 -23.67
CA ASN A 21 -8.47 -10.44 -22.22
C ASN A 21 -7.09 -10.05 -21.68
N GLU A 22 -6.65 -8.86 -22.06
CA GLU A 22 -5.55 -8.18 -21.39
C GLU A 22 -6.17 -7.48 -20.19
N ASP A 23 -5.52 -7.60 -19.03
CA ASP A 23 -5.92 -7.08 -17.72
C ASP A 23 -6.22 -5.56 -17.77
N ARG A 24 -7.37 -5.20 -18.33
CA ARG A 24 -7.77 -3.81 -18.47
C ARG A 24 -8.12 -3.35 -17.08
N ILE A 25 -7.41 -2.32 -16.61
CA ILE A 25 -7.68 -1.71 -15.31
C ILE A 25 -9.15 -1.28 -15.29
N HIS A 26 -9.97 -2.06 -14.60
CA HIS A 26 -11.40 -1.81 -14.50
C HIS A 26 -11.62 -0.76 -13.41
N GLY A 27 -11.95 0.46 -13.83
CA GLY A 27 -12.28 1.55 -12.92
C GLY A 27 -13.53 2.30 -13.35
N ARG A 28 -14.15 2.95 -12.37
CA ARG A 28 -15.24 3.89 -12.55
C ARG A 28 -14.63 5.26 -12.82
N PHE A 29 -14.91 5.79 -14.00
CA PHE A 29 -14.66 7.20 -14.32
C PHE A 29 -15.93 8.00 -14.02
N SER A 30 -15.79 9.11 -13.32
CA SER A 30 -16.85 10.07 -13.02
C SER A 30 -16.32 11.46 -13.39
N ALA A 31 -17.12 12.25 -14.07
CA ALA A 31 -16.78 13.64 -14.38
C ALA A 31 -17.97 14.55 -14.05
N GLY A 32 -17.69 15.77 -13.64
CA GLY A 32 -18.66 16.78 -13.25
C GLY A 32 -18.14 18.17 -13.55
N ALA A 33 -19.04 19.15 -13.52
CA ALA A 33 -18.70 20.56 -13.65
C ALA A 33 -19.62 21.36 -12.72
N GLU A 34 -19.10 22.44 -12.18
CA GLU A 34 -19.87 23.41 -11.40
C GLU A 34 -19.67 24.81 -12.00
N ALA A 35 -20.72 25.62 -11.89
CA ALA A 35 -20.71 27.01 -12.28
C ALA A 35 -21.43 27.82 -11.20
N TYR A 36 -20.82 28.90 -10.74
CA TYR A 36 -21.42 29.82 -9.79
C TYR A 36 -21.49 31.22 -10.39
N TYR A 37 -22.53 31.97 -10.03
CA TYR A 37 -22.70 33.37 -10.42
C TYR A 37 -23.21 34.16 -9.23
N GLY A 38 -22.42 35.15 -8.79
CA GLY A 38 -22.77 36.09 -7.74
C GLY A 38 -23.42 37.33 -8.34
N THR A 39 -24.72 37.49 -8.13
CA THR A 39 -25.50 38.64 -8.63
C THR A 39 -25.03 39.97 -8.05
N LEU A 40 -24.61 40.00 -6.78
CA LEU A 40 -24.10 41.19 -6.09
C LEU A 40 -22.77 41.68 -6.68
N ASN A 41 -21.84 40.77 -6.91
CA ASN A 41 -20.49 41.11 -7.38
C ASN A 41 -20.36 41.08 -8.91
N LYS A 42 -21.42 40.68 -9.63
CA LYS A 42 -21.42 40.40 -11.07
C LYS A 42 -20.26 39.51 -11.51
N SER A 43 -19.81 38.63 -10.61
CA SER A 43 -18.73 37.70 -10.85
C SER A 43 -19.28 36.29 -10.94
N GLY A 44 -18.62 35.45 -11.71
CA GLY A 44 -18.93 34.03 -11.76
C GLY A 44 -17.65 33.22 -11.88
N GLY A 45 -17.77 31.93 -11.69
CA GLY A 45 -16.69 30.99 -11.90
C GLY A 45 -17.21 29.64 -12.34
N VAL A 46 -16.30 28.88 -12.95
CA VAL A 46 -16.58 27.54 -13.45
C VAL A 46 -15.43 26.63 -13.03
N SER A 47 -15.74 25.40 -12.67
CA SER A 47 -14.75 24.34 -12.48
C SER A 47 -15.24 23.03 -13.10
N PHE A 48 -14.28 22.21 -13.51
CA PHE A 48 -14.49 20.87 -14.04
C PHE A 48 -13.76 19.88 -13.14
N GLY A 49 -14.41 18.79 -12.77
CA GLY A 49 -13.85 17.72 -11.95
C GLY A 49 -13.94 16.38 -12.66
N GLY A 50 -12.88 15.59 -12.59
CA GLY A 50 -12.82 14.20 -13.02
C GLY A 50 -12.30 13.33 -11.87
N ARG A 51 -12.89 12.16 -11.67
CA ARG A 51 -12.43 11.15 -10.71
C ARG A 51 -12.45 9.79 -11.37
N PHE A 52 -11.31 9.11 -11.34
CA PHE A 52 -11.19 7.71 -11.70
C PHE A 52 -10.92 6.90 -10.43
N ALA A 53 -11.67 5.83 -10.20
CA ALA A 53 -11.44 4.91 -9.09
C ALA A 53 -11.52 3.47 -9.58
N THR A 54 -10.49 2.66 -9.30
CA THR A 54 -10.51 1.23 -9.63
C THR A 54 -11.63 0.51 -8.88
N LEU A 55 -12.31 -0.42 -9.55
CA LEU A 55 -13.36 -1.22 -8.93
C LEU A 55 -12.78 -2.18 -7.86
N PRO A 56 -13.52 -2.50 -6.79
CA PRO A 56 -13.10 -3.49 -5.80
C PRO A 56 -12.84 -4.90 -6.36
N THR A 57 -13.37 -5.20 -7.55
CA THR A 57 -13.16 -6.47 -8.27
C THR A 57 -11.78 -6.55 -8.94
N TYR A 58 -11.08 -5.43 -9.10
CA TYR A 58 -9.73 -5.41 -9.64
C TYR A 58 -8.77 -6.04 -8.63
N ARG A 59 -8.11 -7.14 -9.01
CA ARG A 59 -7.17 -7.88 -8.15
C ARG A 59 -5.83 -7.17 -7.93
N GLY A 60 -5.61 -6.04 -8.60
CA GLY A 60 -4.42 -5.22 -8.41
C GLY A 60 -4.54 -4.21 -7.27
N ILE A 61 -3.54 -3.35 -7.21
CA ILE A 61 -3.44 -2.23 -6.26
C ILE A 61 -4.61 -1.28 -6.53
N PRO A 62 -5.45 -0.90 -5.55
CA PRO A 62 -6.53 0.05 -5.80
C PRO A 62 -5.99 1.47 -5.94
N LEU A 63 -6.50 2.18 -6.96
CA LEU A 63 -6.00 3.46 -7.45
C LEU A 63 -7.17 4.44 -7.53
N THR A 64 -6.94 5.67 -7.09
CA THR A 64 -7.86 6.79 -7.28
C THR A 64 -7.11 7.95 -7.89
N ALA A 65 -7.50 8.35 -9.09
CA ALA A 65 -7.04 9.59 -9.71
C ALA A 65 -8.16 10.63 -9.66
N THR A 66 -7.82 11.87 -9.37
CA THR A 66 -8.73 13.02 -9.33
C THR A 66 -8.09 14.16 -10.09
N LEU A 67 -8.87 14.83 -10.91
CA LEU A 67 -8.46 15.93 -11.76
C LEU A 67 -9.45 17.08 -11.54
N THR A 68 -8.97 18.25 -11.18
CA THR A 68 -9.80 19.45 -11.03
C THR A 68 -9.20 20.55 -11.90
N LEU A 69 -10.04 21.18 -12.73
CA LEU A 69 -9.65 22.26 -13.63
C LEU A 69 -10.53 23.47 -13.39
N ASN A 70 -9.92 24.60 -13.07
CA ASN A 70 -10.56 25.89 -12.89
C ASN A 70 -10.11 26.81 -14.03
N PRO A 71 -10.74 26.75 -15.22
CA PRO A 71 -10.21 27.44 -16.41
C PRO A 71 -10.24 28.96 -16.28
N LEU A 72 -11.15 29.53 -15.48
CA LEU A 72 -11.21 30.98 -15.26
C LEU A 72 -10.00 31.50 -14.48
N MET A 73 -9.53 30.72 -13.49
CA MET A 73 -8.40 31.08 -12.62
C MET A 73 -7.10 30.38 -13.02
N GLY A 74 -7.14 29.53 -14.05
CA GLY A 74 -6.00 28.77 -14.53
C GLY A 74 -5.50 27.67 -13.58
N ASN A 75 -6.21 27.34 -12.49
CA ASN A 75 -5.74 26.29 -11.57
C ASN A 75 -6.06 24.89 -12.10
N PHE A 76 -5.05 24.03 -12.14
CA PHE A 76 -5.09 22.63 -12.53
C PHE A 76 -4.55 21.78 -11.38
N SER A 77 -5.39 20.94 -10.77
CA SER A 77 -4.99 20.04 -9.70
C SER A 77 -5.19 18.59 -10.10
N ALA A 78 -4.14 17.79 -10.07
CA ALA A 78 -4.16 16.34 -10.32
C ALA A 78 -3.68 15.60 -9.07
N THR A 79 -4.55 14.78 -8.48
CA THR A 79 -4.24 13.96 -7.31
C THR A 79 -4.34 12.48 -7.66
N TYR A 80 -3.31 11.71 -7.34
CA TYR A 80 -3.22 10.28 -7.61
C TYR A 80 -2.89 9.54 -6.31
N ALA A 81 -3.85 8.77 -5.80
CA ALA A 81 -3.74 7.99 -4.57
C ALA A 81 -3.73 6.48 -4.89
N VAL A 82 -2.79 5.76 -4.29
CA VAL A 82 -2.47 4.37 -4.57
C VAL A 82 -2.32 3.62 -3.26
N LYS A 83 -3.08 2.55 -3.05
CA LYS A 83 -2.87 1.69 -1.87
C LYS A 83 -1.89 0.58 -2.20
N ALA A 84 -0.60 0.92 -2.25
CA ALA A 84 0.50 0.05 -2.72
C ALA A 84 0.63 -1.30 -1.97
N GLY A 85 0.06 -1.44 -0.77
CA GLY A 85 0.04 -2.71 -0.05
C GLY A 85 -1.08 -2.79 0.99
N GLU A 86 -1.06 -3.85 1.81
CA GLU A 86 -2.03 -3.99 2.91
C GLU A 86 -1.91 -2.86 3.94
N ASP A 87 -0.68 -2.38 4.14
CA ASP A 87 -0.28 -1.45 5.19
C ASP A 87 0.50 -0.24 4.63
N LEU A 88 0.41 0.04 3.33
CA LEU A 88 1.03 1.21 2.71
C LEU A 88 0.07 1.88 1.71
N ALA A 89 -0.14 3.18 1.87
CA ALA A 89 -0.77 4.04 0.89
C ALA A 89 0.18 5.17 0.49
N LEU A 90 0.17 5.50 -0.80
CA LEU A 90 0.95 6.56 -1.40
C LEU A 90 -0.01 7.53 -2.08
N CYS A 91 0.31 8.81 -2.07
CA CYS A 91 -0.47 9.85 -2.73
C CYS A 91 0.49 10.83 -3.39
N SER A 92 0.24 11.21 -4.64
CA SER A 92 0.89 12.34 -5.28
C SER A 92 -0.16 13.38 -5.63
N ARG A 93 0.12 14.65 -5.31
CA ARG A 93 -0.73 15.79 -5.62
C ARG A 93 0.11 16.80 -6.40
N PHE A 94 -0.29 17.04 -7.63
CA PHE A 94 0.28 18.03 -8.50
C PHE A 94 -0.71 19.18 -8.65
N GLU A 95 -0.25 20.40 -8.44
CA GLU A 95 -1.02 21.62 -8.61
C GLU A 95 -0.26 22.55 -9.56
N PHE A 96 -0.97 23.13 -10.52
CA PHE A 96 -0.38 23.99 -11.53
C PHE A 96 -1.28 25.19 -11.77
N ASN A 97 -0.70 26.38 -11.84
CA ASN A 97 -1.41 27.59 -12.21
C ASN A 97 -0.96 28.07 -13.59
N ALA A 98 -1.88 28.06 -14.56
CA ALA A 98 -1.63 28.43 -15.95
C ALA A 98 -1.27 29.90 -16.15
N TYR A 99 -1.66 30.80 -15.23
CA TYR A 99 -1.33 32.22 -15.34
C TYR A 99 0.02 32.58 -14.73
N SER A 100 0.40 31.96 -13.60
CA SER A 100 1.69 32.20 -12.97
C SER A 100 2.78 31.22 -13.42
N TYR A 101 2.43 30.17 -14.17
CA TYR A 101 3.31 29.03 -14.49
C TYR A 101 3.95 28.39 -13.26
N GLU A 102 3.32 28.55 -12.09
CA GLU A 102 3.78 27.93 -10.86
C GLU A 102 3.24 26.51 -10.80
N SER A 103 4.15 25.55 -10.59
CA SER A 103 3.82 24.18 -10.22
C SER A 103 4.19 23.91 -8.77
N GLU A 104 3.35 23.10 -8.11
CA GLU A 104 3.66 22.52 -6.81
C GLU A 104 3.40 21.01 -6.88
N LEU A 105 4.45 20.22 -6.67
CA LEU A 105 4.32 18.77 -6.51
C LEU A 105 4.51 18.37 -5.04
N VAL A 106 3.50 17.67 -4.49
CA VAL A 106 3.53 17.10 -3.14
C VAL A 106 3.38 15.59 -3.22
N LEU A 107 4.28 14.87 -2.58
CA LEU A 107 4.25 13.43 -2.41
C LEU A 107 3.92 13.10 -0.95
N GLY A 108 2.94 12.24 -0.73
CA GLY A 108 2.52 11.76 0.58
C GLY A 108 2.61 10.24 0.67
N CYS A 109 2.89 9.74 1.87
CA CYS A 109 2.83 8.33 2.18
C CYS A 109 2.18 8.11 3.55
N GLU A 110 1.45 7.01 3.68
CA GLU A 110 0.83 6.56 4.91
C GLU A 110 1.17 5.09 5.11
N LEU A 111 1.86 4.79 6.20
CA LEU A 111 2.33 3.46 6.56
C LEU A 111 1.64 3.03 7.87
N TRP A 112 0.88 1.96 7.83
CA TRP A 112 0.27 1.37 9.01
C TRP A 112 1.25 0.37 9.64
N ARG A 113 1.59 0.58 10.91
CA ARG A 113 2.42 -0.33 11.67
C ARG A 113 1.53 -1.25 12.48
N ARG A 114 1.56 -2.53 12.14
CA ARG A 114 0.94 -3.60 12.95
C ARG A 114 1.93 -4.07 14.01
N SER A 115 1.44 -4.34 15.21
CA SER A 115 2.29 -4.99 16.22
C SER A 115 2.53 -6.43 15.82
N PHE A 116 3.77 -6.71 15.38
CA PHE A 116 4.23 -8.07 15.29
C PHE A 116 4.42 -8.59 16.71
N ARG A 117 3.43 -9.32 17.24
CA ARG A 117 3.71 -10.19 18.39
C ARG A 117 4.65 -11.26 17.88
N LEU A 118 5.95 -11.06 18.10
CA LEU A 118 6.90 -12.16 17.99
C LEU A 118 6.33 -13.29 18.85
N PRO A 119 6.10 -14.50 18.31
CA PRO A 119 5.84 -15.63 19.18
C PRO A 119 7.02 -15.65 20.14
N VAL A 120 6.73 -15.45 21.42
CA VAL A 120 7.70 -15.66 22.48
C VAL A 120 8.14 -17.10 22.28
N ARG A 121 9.29 -17.30 21.64
CA ARG A 121 9.93 -18.61 21.63
C ARG A 121 10.13 -18.90 23.11
N PRO A 122 9.48 -19.93 23.69
CA PRO A 122 9.85 -20.34 25.04
C PRO A 122 11.36 -20.56 24.99
N GLY A 123 12.08 -19.88 25.89
CA GLY A 123 13.53 -19.78 25.84
C GLY A 123 14.11 -21.15 25.52
N ARG A 124 15.03 -21.20 24.55
CA ARG A 124 15.84 -22.40 24.29
C ARG A 124 16.51 -22.71 25.61
N SER A 125 15.94 -23.65 26.37
CA SER A 125 16.41 -24.01 27.70
C SER A 125 17.87 -24.39 27.60
N MET A 126 18.65 -24.08 28.63
CA MET A 126 20.08 -24.40 28.75
C MET A 126 20.44 -25.83 28.31
N ALA A 127 19.49 -26.77 28.42
CA ALA A 127 19.55 -28.13 27.89
C ALA A 127 19.92 -28.22 26.39
N ALA A 128 19.37 -27.35 25.53
CA ALA A 128 19.68 -27.33 24.10
C ALA A 128 21.08 -26.75 23.80
N LYS A 129 21.68 -26.00 24.75
CA LYS A 129 23.09 -25.57 24.67
C LYS A 129 24.06 -26.67 25.14
N LEU A 130 23.62 -27.56 26.02
CA LEU A 130 24.43 -28.67 26.53
C LEU A 130 24.45 -29.87 25.59
N ALA A 131 23.37 -30.12 24.84
CA ALA A 131 23.29 -31.24 23.89
C ALA A 131 24.32 -31.15 22.74
N TRP A 132 24.74 -29.94 22.34
CA TRP A 132 25.70 -29.74 21.25
C TRP A 132 27.17 -29.93 21.65
N ARG A 133 27.47 -30.27 22.90
CA ARG A 133 28.85 -30.37 23.41
C ARG A 133 29.25 -31.76 23.89
N LEU A 134 28.40 -32.77 23.70
CA LEU A 134 28.63 -34.13 24.21
C LEU A 134 28.94 -35.18 23.13
N ASP A 135 29.04 -34.80 21.86
CA ASP A 135 29.30 -35.76 20.76
C ASP A 135 30.73 -35.77 20.22
N ASP A 136 31.73 -35.18 20.91
CA ASP A 136 33.11 -35.13 20.38
C ASP A 136 34.16 -35.97 21.12
N GLU A 137 33.84 -36.69 22.21
CA GLU A 137 34.86 -37.48 22.95
C GLU A 137 34.31 -38.83 23.43
N ALA A 138 34.09 -39.78 22.50
CA ALA A 138 34.08 -41.23 22.78
C ALA A 138 34.10 -42.08 21.49
N VAL A 139 35.13 -41.93 20.65
CA VAL A 139 35.52 -43.01 19.73
C VAL A 139 36.75 -43.71 20.31
N ALA A 140 36.50 -44.70 21.16
CA ALA A 140 37.50 -45.67 21.57
C ALA A 140 36.85 -47.00 22.00
N LEU A 141 37.02 -47.99 21.11
CA LEU A 141 37.18 -49.43 21.39
C LEU A 141 35.95 -50.35 21.62
N GLN A 142 35.75 -51.21 20.61
CA GLN A 142 35.65 -52.68 20.70
C GLN A 142 34.27 -53.37 20.89
N GLU A 143 33.82 -54.03 19.80
CA GLU A 143 32.94 -55.22 19.78
C GLU A 143 33.61 -56.41 20.50
N PRO A 144 32.92 -57.30 21.23
CA PRO A 144 31.96 -58.25 20.61
C PRO A 144 30.77 -58.74 21.46
N GLY A 145 29.71 -59.20 20.77
CA GLY A 145 29.01 -60.45 21.12
C GLY A 145 27.69 -60.39 21.93
N GLY A 146 26.58 -60.56 21.20
CA GLY A 146 25.54 -61.55 21.51
C GLY A 146 24.44 -61.20 22.53
N GLY A 147 23.19 -61.06 22.06
CA GLY A 147 21.99 -61.16 22.90
C GLY A 147 20.75 -60.52 22.28
N ALA A 148 19.75 -61.34 21.95
CA ALA A 148 18.53 -60.96 21.23
C ALA A 148 17.49 -60.20 22.08
N ALA A 149 16.77 -59.25 21.45
CA ALA A 149 15.34 -58.92 21.63
C ALA A 149 15.00 -57.71 20.74
N GLN A 150 14.39 -57.89 19.57
CA GLN A 150 12.93 -57.82 19.33
C GLN A 150 12.36 -56.40 19.35
N GLY A 151 11.92 -55.91 18.19
CA GLY A 151 11.06 -54.71 18.08
C GLY A 151 11.31 -53.85 16.85
N SER A 152 10.94 -54.35 15.67
CA SER A 152 10.79 -53.51 14.48
C SER A 152 9.47 -52.74 14.53
N GLN A 153 9.48 -51.60 13.83
CA GLN A 153 8.34 -50.83 13.31
C GLN A 153 7.82 -49.66 14.17
N GLY A 154 7.84 -48.50 13.51
CA GLY A 154 6.81 -47.48 13.68
C GLY A 154 7.32 -46.16 14.26
N ALA A 155 8.03 -45.39 13.45
CA ALA A 155 8.08 -43.95 13.67
C ALA A 155 6.66 -43.37 13.52
N PRO A 156 6.13 -42.61 14.50
CA PRO A 156 5.09 -41.64 14.20
C PRO A 156 5.80 -40.36 13.72
N MET A 157 5.96 -40.27 12.40
CA MET A 157 5.96 -39.01 11.67
C MET A 157 4.66 -38.27 12.02
N GLY A 158 4.76 -37.36 12.97
CA GLY A 158 3.69 -36.48 13.40
C GLY A 158 4.22 -35.07 13.59
N VAL A 159 5.00 -34.56 12.63
CA VAL A 159 5.20 -33.12 12.49
C VAL A 159 3.85 -32.56 12.07
N GLY A 160 2.99 -32.34 13.07
CA GLY A 160 1.87 -31.44 12.95
C GLY A 160 2.46 -30.13 12.47
N SER A 161 2.30 -29.86 11.17
CA SER A 161 2.49 -28.54 10.60
C SER A 161 1.54 -27.65 11.37
N ALA A 162 2.03 -27.08 12.47
CA ALA A 162 1.45 -25.94 13.08
C ALA A 162 1.46 -24.90 11.97
N LYS A 163 0.34 -24.79 11.26
CA LYS A 163 -0.02 -23.57 10.55
C LYS A 163 0.04 -22.50 11.61
N VAL A 164 1.21 -21.88 11.75
CA VAL A 164 1.38 -20.59 12.40
C VAL A 164 0.67 -19.63 11.46
N GLY A 165 -0.67 -19.64 11.52
CA GLY A 165 -1.46 -18.48 11.16
C GLY A 165 -0.99 -17.42 12.14
N ALA A 166 -0.01 -16.64 11.73
CA ALA A 166 0.37 -15.44 12.43
C ALA A 166 -0.90 -14.59 12.45
N GLU A 167 -1.64 -14.65 13.56
CA GLU A 167 -2.74 -13.76 13.82
C GLU A 167 -2.18 -12.35 13.68
N ARG A 168 -2.59 -11.67 12.61
CA ARG A 168 -2.08 -10.35 12.27
C ARG A 168 -2.51 -9.42 13.40
N GLY A 169 -1.51 -8.97 14.17
CA GLY A 169 -1.75 -8.12 15.33
C GLY A 169 -2.44 -6.81 14.95
N GLU A 170 -3.15 -6.24 15.92
CA GLU A 170 -3.82 -4.95 15.81
C GLU A 170 -2.87 -3.85 15.28
N VAL A 171 -3.41 -2.92 14.49
CA VAL A 171 -2.69 -1.73 14.01
C VAL A 171 -2.36 -0.88 15.24
N THR A 172 -1.08 -0.76 15.56
CA THR A 172 -0.62 -0.05 16.76
C THR A 172 -0.14 1.37 16.50
N GLY A 173 0.09 1.71 15.23
CA GLY A 173 0.33 3.09 14.86
C GLY A 173 0.25 3.33 13.36
N VAL A 174 0.20 4.60 13.01
CA VAL A 174 0.17 5.11 11.64
C VAL A 174 1.29 6.13 11.49
N PHE A 175 2.11 5.97 10.47
CA PHE A 175 3.15 6.91 10.12
C PHE A 175 2.77 7.60 8.82
N LYS A 176 2.65 8.92 8.85
CA LYS A 176 2.29 9.76 7.71
C LYS A 176 3.50 10.60 7.34
N GLY A 177 3.93 10.52 6.09
CA GLY A 177 5.00 11.34 5.53
C GLY A 177 4.45 12.23 4.43
N ARG A 178 5.00 13.44 4.31
CA ARG A 178 4.79 14.35 3.19
C ARG A 178 6.13 14.95 2.75
N LEU A 179 6.29 15.13 1.46
CA LEU A 179 7.45 15.74 0.81
C LEU A 179 6.94 16.71 -0.25
N ASP A 180 7.52 17.89 -0.26
CA ASP A 180 7.23 18.98 -1.21
C ASP A 180 8.43 19.19 -2.14
N GLU A 181 8.18 19.62 -3.38
CA GLU A 181 9.19 20.07 -4.36
C GLU A 181 10.16 21.12 -3.79
N LYS A 182 9.70 21.93 -2.83
CA LYS A 182 10.54 22.89 -2.10
C LYS A 182 11.49 22.23 -1.08
N GLY A 183 11.56 20.91 -0.99
CA GLY A 183 12.40 20.17 -0.05
C GLY A 183 11.86 20.16 1.38
N ARG A 184 10.59 20.53 1.57
CA ARG A 184 9.95 20.49 2.90
C ARG A 184 9.45 19.07 3.16
N VAL A 185 9.85 18.51 4.29
CA VAL A 185 9.41 17.19 4.75
C VAL A 185 8.54 17.35 5.98
N GLY A 186 7.36 16.74 5.99
CA GLY A 186 6.55 16.59 7.19
C GLY A 186 6.43 15.13 7.54
N VAL A 187 6.59 14.81 8.81
CA VAL A 187 6.40 13.47 9.34
C VAL A 187 5.46 13.56 10.52
N VAL A 188 4.46 12.68 10.58
CA VAL A 188 3.55 12.53 11.71
C VAL A 188 3.51 11.06 12.07
N TRP A 189 3.74 10.76 13.34
CA TRP A 189 3.50 9.45 13.92
C TRP A 189 2.28 9.53 14.83
N GLU A 190 1.33 8.65 14.61
CA GLU A 190 0.12 8.47 15.39
C GLU A 190 0.18 7.08 16.02
N GLY A 191 0.02 6.97 17.34
CA GLY A 191 0.11 5.72 18.08
C GLY A 191 -1.06 5.57 19.03
N ARG A 192 -1.67 4.38 19.06
CA ARG A 192 -2.71 4.05 20.03
C ARG A 192 -2.11 3.31 21.21
N VAL A 193 -2.33 3.83 22.42
CA VAL A 193 -1.91 3.21 23.67
C VAL A 193 -3.13 3.10 24.58
N LYS A 194 -3.78 1.92 24.59
CA LYS A 194 -5.05 1.69 25.30
C LYS A 194 -6.13 2.70 24.83
N ASP A 195 -6.54 3.60 25.71
CA ASP A 195 -7.57 4.64 25.49
C ASP A 195 -6.96 6.01 25.18
N LEU A 196 -5.63 6.06 24.96
CA LEU A 196 -4.89 7.26 24.57
C LEU A 196 -4.47 7.15 23.10
N LEU A 197 -4.66 8.26 22.39
CA LEU A 197 -4.14 8.49 21.05
C LEU A 197 -3.05 9.55 21.15
N VAL A 198 -1.84 9.17 20.75
CA VAL A 198 -0.64 10.01 20.80
C VAL A 198 -0.23 10.36 19.38
N CYS A 199 -0.18 11.65 19.07
CA CYS A 199 0.27 12.17 17.78
C CYS A 199 1.55 12.98 17.99
N VAL A 200 2.62 12.61 17.31
CA VAL A 200 3.89 13.33 17.31
C VAL A 200 4.22 13.73 15.87
N GLY A 201 4.25 15.02 15.61
CA GLY A 201 4.52 15.60 14.30
C GLY A 201 5.81 16.43 14.28
N SER A 202 6.55 16.34 13.18
CA SER A 202 7.70 17.19 12.90
C SER A 202 7.62 17.71 11.47
N THR A 203 7.96 18.98 11.27
CA THR A 203 8.19 19.53 9.94
C THR A 203 9.63 20.01 9.81
N LEU A 204 10.27 19.58 8.73
CA LEU A 204 11.65 19.83 8.41
C LEU A 204 11.75 20.54 7.06
N ASP A 205 12.74 21.41 6.91
CA ASP A 205 13.10 22.04 5.64
C ASP A 205 14.49 21.56 5.22
N LEU A 206 14.56 20.73 4.17
CA LEU A 206 15.83 20.16 3.70
C LEU A 206 16.69 21.16 2.90
N ARG A 207 16.13 22.30 2.46
CA ARG A 207 16.91 23.31 1.72
C ARG A 207 17.76 24.17 2.65
N ARG A 208 17.30 24.40 3.89
CA ARG A 208 18.04 25.13 4.93
C ARG A 208 18.69 24.13 5.91
N ARG A 209 19.83 23.58 5.52
CA ARG A 209 20.61 22.64 6.36
C ARG A 209 21.13 23.26 7.66
N ASP A 210 21.16 24.58 7.75
CA ASP A 210 21.51 25.35 8.95
C ASP A 210 20.41 25.30 10.03
N GLN A 211 19.14 25.20 9.64
CA GLN A 211 17.99 25.04 10.55
C GLN A 211 16.99 24.03 9.99
N PRO A 212 17.31 22.72 10.09
CA PRO A 212 16.52 21.68 9.45
C PRO A 212 15.14 21.47 10.11
N PHE A 213 14.96 21.84 11.38
CA PHE A 213 13.70 21.68 12.10
C PHE A 213 12.91 22.99 12.13
N ARG A 214 11.72 22.99 11.52
CA ARG A 214 10.84 24.17 11.50
C ARG A 214 9.81 24.14 12.62
N SER A 215 9.23 22.97 12.90
CA SER A 215 8.24 22.83 13.97
C SER A 215 8.21 21.41 14.51
N LEU A 216 8.03 21.27 15.82
CA LEU A 216 7.69 20.02 16.50
C LEU A 216 6.33 20.21 17.19
N GLY A 217 5.44 19.25 17.05
CA GLY A 217 4.11 19.26 17.66
C GLY A 217 3.81 17.90 18.29
N VAL A 218 3.19 17.93 19.46
CA VAL A 218 2.71 16.73 20.15
C VAL A 218 1.28 16.97 20.57
N GLU A 219 0.42 16.00 20.30
CA GLU A 219 -0.99 16.02 20.65
C GLU A 219 -1.33 14.70 21.38
N LEU A 220 -2.06 14.83 22.48
CA LEU A 220 -2.50 13.73 23.33
C LEU A 220 -4.01 13.82 23.46
N GLN A 221 -4.72 12.82 22.93
CA GLN A 221 -6.17 12.72 23.02
C GLN A 221 -6.54 11.52 23.88
N TYR A 222 -7.37 11.74 24.89
CA TYR A 222 -7.95 10.70 25.72
C TYR A 222 -9.44 10.57 25.40
N SER A 223 -9.91 9.35 25.13
CA SER A 223 -11.33 9.05 24.97
C SER A 223 -11.68 7.94 25.94
N SER A 224 -12.57 8.23 26.90
CA SER A 224 -13.13 7.26 27.84
C SER A 224 -14.40 6.61 27.34
#